data_AF-A0A3D4A4A5-F1
#
_entry.id   AF-A0A3D4A4A5-F1
#
_cell.length_a   1.000
_cell.length_b   1.000
_cell.length_c   1.000
_cell.angle_alpha   90.00
_cell.angle_beta   90.00
_cell.angle_gamma   90.00
#
_symmetry.space_group_name_H-M   'P 1'
#
loop_
_entity.id
_entity.type
_entity.pdbx_description
1 polymer ?
#
loop_
_entity_poly.entity_id
_entity_poly.type
_entity_poly.pdbx_seq_one_letter_code
_entity_poly.pdbx_strand_id
1 'polypeptide(L)'
;MTAAIHSTTKHSFIVFLAMLISSVASAQNLDELSNLSNGEPDQTFTLAEEAFIATPLGFDKPGKPQKPPESDAASISVTIVDQETKKPIACRVNVVGADGHFYEPQDNPLFAWSRERTAINESHSPSRYWGWYFYTTGQFTVEVPAGATRIEVWKGMEYHPEAITIDARANETRKATVELKHTLKMHQLNYFGGDTHIHFFRRNEEDDARALDLVSAE
;
A
#
# COMPACT_ATOMS: atom_id res chain seq x y z
N MET A 1 -76.16 -20.80 -8.52
CA MET A 1 -76.38 -20.57 -7.08
C MET A 1 -75.04 -20.80 -6.39
N THR A 2 -74.30 -19.72 -6.13
CA THR A 2 -73.99 -19.17 -4.78
C THR A 2 -72.69 -19.80 -4.24
N ALA A 3 -71.54 -19.10 -4.34
CA ALA A 3 -70.79 -18.43 -3.25
C ALA A 3 -70.49 -19.36 -2.03
N ALA A 4 -69.29 -19.43 -1.42
CA ALA A 4 -68.20 -18.49 -1.26
C ALA A 4 -66.88 -19.18 -0.79
N ILE A 5 -65.74 -18.61 -1.20
CA ILE A 5 -64.53 -18.22 -0.43
C ILE A 5 -64.13 -19.08 0.81
N HIS A 6 -62.89 -19.60 0.82
CA HIS A 6 -61.86 -19.30 1.82
C HIS A 6 -60.47 -19.79 1.36
N SER A 7 -59.57 -18.83 1.17
CA SER A 7 -58.14 -19.02 0.92
C SER A 7 -57.44 -19.38 2.23
N THR A 8 -56.70 -20.49 2.25
CA THR A 8 -55.78 -20.82 3.34
C THR A 8 -54.37 -21.06 2.81
N THR A 9 -53.49 -20.20 3.29
CA THR A 9 -52.04 -20.11 3.17
C THR A 9 -51.35 -21.45 3.48
N LYS A 10 -50.38 -21.86 2.66
CA LYS A 10 -49.29 -22.76 3.07
C LYS A 10 -47.96 -22.09 2.78
N HIS A 11 -47.28 -21.76 3.88
CA HIS A 11 -45.98 -21.11 3.93
C HIS A 11 -44.87 -22.12 3.61
N SER A 12 -43.93 -21.70 2.76
CA SER A 12 -42.62 -22.33 2.58
C SER A 12 -41.76 -22.12 3.83
N PHE A 13 -41.22 -23.18 4.40
CA PHE A 13 -40.19 -23.11 5.45
C PHE A 13 -38.81 -22.97 4.79
N ILE A 14 -38.23 -21.77 4.86
CA ILE A 14 -36.79 -21.54 4.73
C ILE A 14 -36.33 -21.11 6.13
N VAL A 15 -35.46 -21.90 6.75
CA VAL A 15 -34.86 -21.60 8.05
C VAL A 15 -33.63 -20.71 7.80
N PHE A 16 -33.74 -19.43 8.15
CA PHE A 16 -32.59 -18.55 8.36
C PHE A 16 -32.26 -18.54 9.85
N LEU A 17 -31.08 -19.06 10.21
CA LEU A 17 -30.52 -18.96 11.55
C LEU A 17 -29.77 -17.64 11.66
N ALA A 18 -30.38 -16.65 12.31
CA ALA A 18 -29.69 -15.44 12.77
C ALA A 18 -29.14 -15.68 14.18
N MET A 19 -27.82 -15.71 14.33
CA MET A 19 -27.16 -15.68 15.64
C MET A 19 -26.87 -14.21 15.97
N LEU A 20 -27.65 -13.64 16.90
CA LEU A 20 -27.33 -12.35 17.52
C LEU A 20 -26.10 -12.51 18.42
N ILE A 21 -25.00 -11.85 18.08
CA ILE A 21 -23.93 -11.55 19.03
C ILE A 21 -24.19 -10.13 19.54
N SER A 22 -24.65 -10.04 20.78
CA SER A 22 -24.76 -8.78 21.51
C SER A 22 -23.35 -8.41 22.00
N SER A 23 -22.68 -7.48 21.33
CA SER A 23 -21.52 -6.78 21.90
C SER A 23 -21.92 -5.34 22.21
N VAL A 24 -21.68 -4.94 23.46
CA VAL A 24 -21.82 -3.55 23.89
C VAL A 24 -20.60 -2.79 23.32
N ALA A 25 -20.70 -2.40 22.06
CA ALA A 25 -19.93 -1.27 21.56
C ALA A 25 -20.59 -0.01 22.13
N SER A 26 -19.83 0.83 22.83
CA SER A 26 -20.34 2.14 23.27
C SER A 26 -20.87 2.88 22.04
N ALA A 27 -22.12 3.34 22.09
CA ALA A 27 -22.83 3.99 20.99
C ALA A 27 -22.06 5.12 20.29
N GLN A 28 -21.06 5.71 20.95
CA GLN A 28 -20.22 6.77 20.39
C GLN A 28 -19.35 6.35 19.19
N ASN A 29 -18.98 5.06 19.05
CA ASN A 29 -18.11 4.61 17.94
C ASN A 29 -18.87 4.08 16.71
N LEU A 30 -20.19 3.85 16.81
CA LEU A 30 -20.98 3.34 15.70
C LEU A 30 -21.55 4.47 14.81
N ASP A 31 -21.70 5.68 15.36
CA ASP A 31 -22.17 6.85 14.60
C ASP A 31 -21.10 7.42 13.66
N GLU A 32 -19.80 7.29 13.98
CA GLU A 32 -18.72 7.67 13.06
C GLU A 32 -18.58 6.69 11.89
N LEU A 33 -18.84 5.40 12.12
CA LEU A 33 -18.78 4.37 11.07
C LEU A 33 -20.07 4.31 10.22
N SER A 34 -21.22 4.73 10.76
CA SER A 34 -22.51 4.72 10.04
C SER A 34 -22.61 5.82 8.97
N ASN A 35 -21.76 6.86 9.05
CA ASN A 35 -21.67 7.89 8.02
C ASN A 35 -20.87 7.48 6.78
N LEU A 36 -20.17 6.33 6.81
CA LEU A 36 -19.47 5.81 5.63
C LEU A 36 -20.41 5.09 4.64
N SER A 37 -21.62 4.71 5.06
CA SER A 37 -22.54 3.88 4.26
C SER A 37 -23.73 4.63 3.66
N ASN A 38 -23.92 5.91 3.98
CA ASN A 38 -25.04 6.71 3.49
C ASN A 38 -24.64 7.63 2.32
N GLY A 39 -24.24 7.00 1.21
CA GLY A 39 -25.01 7.21 -0.02
C GLY A 39 -24.74 8.39 -0.96
N GLU A 40 -23.67 9.18 -0.82
CA GLU A 40 -23.10 9.94 -1.95
C GLU A 40 -21.58 9.98 -1.80
N PRO A 41 -20.77 9.65 -2.83
CA PRO A 41 -19.33 9.84 -2.76
C PRO A 41 -19.06 11.32 -2.49
N ASP A 42 -18.17 11.59 -1.52
CA ASP A 42 -17.72 12.95 -1.24
C ASP A 42 -17.25 13.60 -2.56
N GLN A 43 -17.94 14.63 -3.02
CA GLN A 43 -17.59 15.31 -4.27
C GLN A 43 -16.57 16.44 -4.06
N THR A 44 -16.04 16.57 -2.86
CA THR A 44 -15.05 17.59 -2.50
C THR A 44 -13.60 17.11 -2.61
N PHE A 45 -13.34 16.05 -3.39
CA PHE A 45 -11.98 15.64 -3.71
C PHE A 45 -11.18 16.79 -4.32
N THR A 46 -10.14 17.19 -3.61
CA THR A 46 -9.17 18.17 -4.08
C THR A 46 -8.11 17.46 -4.92
N LEU A 47 -7.50 18.18 -5.86
CA LEU A 47 -6.30 17.69 -6.57
C LEU A 47 -5.17 17.30 -5.61
N ALA A 48 -5.16 17.87 -4.40
CA ALA A 48 -4.19 17.52 -3.36
C ALA A 48 -4.46 16.12 -2.76
N GLU A 49 -5.71 15.73 -2.58
CA GLU A 49 -6.10 14.39 -2.10
C GLU A 49 -5.90 13.32 -3.19
N GLU A 50 -6.15 13.65 -4.45
CA GLU A 50 -5.83 12.75 -5.56
C GLU A 50 -4.31 12.55 -5.70
N ALA A 51 -3.53 13.65 -5.59
CA ALA A 51 -2.07 13.61 -5.61
C ALA A 51 -1.45 12.97 -4.34
N PHE A 52 -2.25 12.69 -3.31
CA PHE A 52 -1.80 11.94 -2.15
C PHE A 52 -1.79 10.42 -2.44
N ILE A 53 -2.83 9.91 -3.10
CA ILE A 53 -2.94 8.49 -3.47
C ILE A 53 -2.09 8.18 -4.70
N ALA A 54 -2.10 9.08 -5.67
CA ALA A 54 -1.34 8.93 -6.90
C ALA A 54 0.06 9.54 -6.74
N THR A 55 1.06 8.91 -7.36
CA THR A 55 2.36 9.54 -7.57
C THR A 55 2.14 10.93 -8.19
N PRO A 56 2.55 12.04 -7.52
CA PRO A 56 2.22 13.39 -7.96
C PRO A 56 2.64 13.67 -9.41
N LEU A 57 1.82 14.43 -10.13
CA LEU A 57 2.15 15.00 -11.43
C LEU A 57 3.38 15.90 -11.28
N GLY A 58 4.57 15.39 -11.61
CA GLY A 58 5.83 16.13 -11.48
C GLY A 58 6.63 16.25 -12.76
N PHE A 59 6.32 15.42 -13.77
CA PHE A 59 7.12 15.30 -14.98
C PHE A 59 6.20 15.19 -16.20
N ASP A 60 6.65 15.74 -17.33
CA ASP A 60 5.91 15.79 -18.59
C ASP A 60 5.56 14.40 -19.15
N LYS A 61 6.24 13.35 -18.65
CA LYS A 61 6.06 11.96 -19.03
C LYS A 61 6.15 11.05 -17.80
N PRO A 62 5.47 9.90 -17.79
CA PRO A 62 5.66 8.89 -16.76
C PRO A 62 7.13 8.45 -16.71
N GLY A 63 7.70 8.44 -15.50
CA GLY A 63 9.03 7.89 -15.26
C GLY A 63 9.12 6.40 -15.58
N LYS A 64 10.34 5.96 -15.84
CA LYS A 64 10.71 4.54 -16.00
C LYS A 64 11.74 4.15 -14.94
N PRO A 65 11.83 2.85 -14.56
CA PRO A 65 12.94 2.34 -13.79
C PRO A 65 14.25 2.66 -14.51
N GLN A 66 15.25 3.09 -13.75
CA GLN A 66 16.59 3.35 -14.26
C GLN A 66 17.62 2.67 -13.39
N LYS A 67 18.77 2.38 -14.01
CA LYS A 67 19.96 1.98 -13.27
C LYS A 67 20.49 3.16 -12.46
N PRO A 68 21.24 2.90 -11.37
CA PRO A 68 21.99 3.93 -10.67
C PRO A 68 22.79 4.82 -11.63
N PRO A 69 22.89 6.14 -11.38
CA PRO A 69 23.68 7.03 -12.22
C PRO A 69 25.16 6.64 -12.22
N GLU A 70 25.81 6.70 -13.38
CA GLU A 70 27.23 6.35 -13.52
C GLU A 70 28.18 7.43 -12.97
N SER A 71 27.73 8.68 -12.90
CA SER A 71 28.47 9.83 -12.37
C SER A 71 27.54 10.73 -11.54
N ASP A 72 28.11 11.41 -10.54
CA ASP A 72 27.40 12.35 -9.66
C ASP A 72 26.19 11.74 -8.93
N ALA A 73 26.21 10.42 -8.71
CA ALA A 73 25.21 9.72 -7.92
C ALA A 73 25.23 10.22 -6.47
N ALA A 74 24.04 10.40 -5.92
CA ALA A 74 23.82 10.61 -4.50
C ALA A 74 23.30 9.30 -3.89
N SER A 75 23.79 8.96 -2.70
CA SER A 75 23.34 7.77 -1.97
C SER A 75 22.35 8.19 -0.87
N ILE A 76 21.25 7.46 -0.74
CA ILE A 76 20.26 7.70 0.31
C ILE A 76 20.08 6.39 1.09
N SER A 77 20.47 6.41 2.36
CA SER A 77 20.23 5.33 3.31
C SER A 77 18.94 5.61 4.10
N VAL A 78 17.95 4.75 3.92
CA VAL A 78 16.59 4.96 4.42
C VAL A 78 16.26 3.89 5.46
N THR A 79 15.65 4.32 6.56
CA THR A 79 15.02 3.44 7.55
C THR A 79 13.55 3.80 7.68
N ILE A 80 12.68 2.82 7.47
CA ILE A 80 11.23 2.95 7.59
C ILE A 80 10.82 2.24 8.86
N VAL A 81 10.18 2.96 9.77
CA VAL A 81 9.76 2.44 11.06
C VAL A 81 8.26 2.60 11.26
N ASP A 82 7.68 1.69 12.01
CA ASP A 82 6.36 1.92 12.59
C ASP A 82 6.43 3.00 13.68
N GLN A 83 5.52 3.96 13.63
CA GLN A 83 5.55 5.13 14.50
C GLN A 83 5.40 4.76 15.99
N GLU A 84 4.62 3.73 16.34
CA GLU A 84 4.35 3.36 17.74
C GLU A 84 5.49 2.53 18.32
N THR A 85 5.92 1.49 17.60
CA THR A 85 6.92 0.52 18.05
C THR A 85 8.35 0.96 17.80
N LYS A 86 8.56 1.93 16.90
CA LYS A 86 9.87 2.42 16.44
C LYS A 86 10.77 1.34 15.83
N LYS A 87 10.18 0.21 15.42
CA LYS A 87 10.89 -0.89 14.78
C LYS A 87 10.85 -0.77 13.26
N PRO A 88 11.88 -1.23 12.54
CA PRO A 88 11.81 -1.36 11.09
C PRO A 88 10.60 -2.19 10.67
N ILE A 89 9.94 -1.76 9.60
CA ILE A 89 8.74 -2.42 9.12
C ILE A 89 8.80 -2.64 7.61
N ALA A 90 8.41 -3.85 7.20
CA ALA A 90 8.32 -4.21 5.80
C ALA A 90 7.22 -3.38 5.12
N CYS A 91 7.51 -2.93 3.90
CA CYS A 91 6.65 -2.01 3.17
C CYS A 91 7.02 -1.97 1.68
N ARG A 92 6.18 -1.27 0.92
CA ARG A 92 6.38 -0.94 -0.49
C ARG A 92 6.88 0.49 -0.63
N VAL A 93 7.86 0.71 -1.51
CA VAL A 93 8.51 2.01 -1.67
C VAL A 93 8.63 2.40 -3.15
N ASN A 94 8.28 3.65 -3.48
CA ASN A 94 8.72 4.31 -4.70
C ASN A 94 9.84 5.30 -4.37
N VAL A 95 10.94 5.28 -5.13
CA VAL A 95 11.96 6.33 -5.08
C VAL A 95 12.00 7.00 -6.44
N VAL A 96 11.61 8.28 -6.47
CA VAL A 96 11.55 9.10 -7.67
C VAL A 96 12.69 10.09 -7.64
N GLY A 97 13.65 9.94 -8.55
CA GLY A 97 14.80 10.83 -8.68
C GLY A 97 14.40 12.23 -9.19
N ALA A 98 15.37 13.15 -9.16
CA ALA A 98 15.19 14.53 -9.62
C ALA A 98 14.86 14.64 -11.13
N ASP A 99 15.17 13.59 -11.89
CA ASP A 99 14.87 13.45 -13.32
C ASP A 99 13.49 12.81 -13.58
N GLY A 100 12.78 12.42 -12.53
CA GLY A 100 11.46 11.80 -12.61
C GLY A 100 11.47 10.30 -12.90
N HIS A 101 12.66 9.69 -12.95
CA HIS A 101 12.82 8.26 -13.07
C HIS A 101 12.75 7.56 -11.72
N PHE A 102 12.54 6.25 -11.76
CA PHE A 102 12.40 5.42 -10.57
C PHE A 102 13.68 4.65 -10.31
N TYR A 103 14.06 4.58 -9.04
CA TYR A 103 15.30 3.94 -8.60
C TYR A 103 14.98 2.92 -7.51
N GLU A 104 15.76 1.84 -7.49
CA GLU A 104 15.62 0.78 -6.50
C GLU A 104 16.99 0.33 -5.99
N PRO A 105 17.07 -0.11 -4.72
CA PRO A 105 18.29 -0.67 -4.16
C PRO A 105 18.70 -1.94 -4.93
N GLN A 106 19.96 -1.99 -5.38
CA GLN A 106 20.50 -3.16 -6.08
C GLN A 106 20.78 -4.33 -5.12
N ASP A 107 21.12 -4.01 -3.86
CA ASP A 107 21.27 -4.98 -2.78
C ASP A 107 19.98 -5.02 -1.95
N ASN A 108 18.99 -5.76 -2.45
CA ASN A 108 17.71 -5.95 -1.78
C ASN A 108 17.28 -7.42 -1.88
N PRO A 109 17.02 -8.10 -0.75
CA PRO A 109 16.53 -9.48 -0.78
C PRO A 109 15.22 -9.67 -1.54
N LEU A 110 14.41 -8.61 -1.68
CA LEU A 110 13.14 -8.61 -2.40
C LEU A 110 13.25 -8.04 -3.83
N PHE A 111 14.47 -7.84 -4.34
CA PHE A 111 14.73 -7.25 -5.66
C PHE A 111 14.00 -7.96 -6.80
N ALA A 112 13.89 -9.29 -6.77
CA ALA A 112 13.23 -10.08 -7.81
C ALA A 112 11.71 -9.82 -7.91
N TRP A 113 11.09 -9.28 -6.85
CA TRP A 113 9.66 -8.98 -6.79
C TRP A 113 9.34 -7.50 -7.00
N SER A 114 10.34 -6.68 -7.35
CA SER A 114 10.04 -5.31 -7.75
C SER A 114 9.12 -5.30 -8.96
N ARG A 115 8.38 -4.21 -9.09
CA ARG A 115 7.40 -4.06 -10.15
C ARG A 115 8.06 -4.11 -11.54
N GLU A 116 9.28 -3.62 -11.67
CA GLU A 116 10.05 -3.68 -12.93
C GLU A 116 10.15 -5.13 -13.46
N ARG A 117 10.38 -6.09 -12.56
CA ARG A 117 10.64 -7.48 -12.92
C ARG A 117 9.39 -8.37 -12.96
N THR A 118 8.35 -7.98 -12.24
CA THR A 118 7.11 -8.76 -12.14
C THR A 118 5.99 -8.26 -13.06
N ALA A 119 6.08 -7.03 -13.57
CA ALA A 119 5.08 -6.49 -14.49
C ALA A 119 5.07 -7.24 -15.83
N ILE A 120 3.92 -7.82 -16.18
CA ILE A 120 3.72 -8.61 -17.40
C ILE A 120 3.63 -7.71 -18.65
N ASN A 121 3.13 -6.48 -18.53
CA ASN A 121 3.07 -5.50 -19.62
C ASN A 121 2.97 -4.05 -19.10
N GLU A 122 3.46 -3.08 -19.89
CA GLU A 122 3.31 -1.64 -19.58
C GLU A 122 1.84 -1.17 -19.75
N SER A 123 1.01 -1.92 -20.52
CA SER A 123 -0.33 -1.50 -20.96
C SER A 123 -1.50 -1.91 -20.05
N HIS A 124 -1.38 -2.96 -19.25
CA HIS A 124 -2.42 -3.43 -18.31
C HIS A 124 -1.89 -3.39 -16.87
N SER A 125 -1.68 -2.20 -16.33
CA SER A 125 -1.39 -2.03 -14.90
C SER A 125 -1.47 -0.53 -14.56
N PRO A 126 -1.81 -0.14 -13.34
CA PRO A 126 -1.99 1.26 -12.98
C PRO A 126 -0.63 1.96 -12.78
N SER A 127 0.32 1.79 -13.71
CA SER A 127 1.66 2.43 -13.73
C SER A 127 1.59 3.93 -13.59
N ARG A 128 0.55 4.51 -14.21
CA ARG A 128 0.24 5.93 -14.13
C ARG A 128 -0.14 6.38 -12.72
N TYR A 129 -0.72 5.49 -11.91
CA TYR A 129 -1.27 5.83 -10.60
C TYR A 129 -0.36 5.40 -9.44
N TRP A 130 0.36 4.28 -9.55
CA TRP A 130 1.12 3.70 -8.42
C TRP A 130 2.65 3.73 -8.58
N GLY A 131 3.17 4.21 -9.72
CA GLY A 131 4.61 4.32 -9.96
C GLY A 131 5.34 2.97 -10.09
N TRP A 132 6.66 2.99 -10.07
CA TRP A 132 7.50 1.78 -10.06
C TRP A 132 8.10 1.55 -8.68
N TYR A 133 7.52 0.58 -7.98
CA TYR A 133 7.88 0.29 -6.60
C TYR A 133 8.71 -0.97 -6.45
N PHE A 134 9.38 -1.06 -5.31
CA PHE A 134 10.00 -2.27 -4.79
C PHE A 134 9.51 -2.54 -3.35
N TYR A 135 9.66 -3.78 -2.92
CA TYR A 135 9.41 -4.20 -1.54
C TYR A 135 10.71 -4.14 -0.73
N THR A 136 10.63 -3.81 0.55
CA THR A 136 11.76 -3.82 1.48
C THR A 136 11.31 -4.35 2.83
N THR A 137 12.25 -4.86 3.62
CA THR A 137 12.06 -5.21 5.04
C THR A 137 12.12 -3.98 5.96
N GLY A 138 12.22 -2.78 5.40
CA GLY A 138 12.18 -1.49 6.12
C GLY A 138 13.52 -0.76 6.16
N GLN A 139 14.58 -1.31 5.58
CA GLN A 139 15.88 -0.66 5.47
C GLN A 139 16.47 -0.89 4.09
N PHE A 140 16.99 0.16 3.47
CA PHE A 140 17.67 0.06 2.18
C PHE A 140 18.58 1.26 1.94
N THR A 141 19.49 1.09 0.99
CA THR A 141 20.29 2.19 0.45
C THR A 141 20.09 2.23 -1.06
N VAL A 142 19.76 3.40 -1.60
CA VAL A 142 19.49 3.60 -3.03
C VAL A 142 20.38 4.71 -3.57
N GLU A 143 20.81 4.56 -4.82
CA GLU A 143 21.57 5.56 -5.56
C GLU A 143 20.66 6.25 -6.57
N VAL A 144 20.70 7.59 -6.56
CA VAL A 144 19.82 8.46 -7.36
C VAL A 144 20.61 9.64 -7.94
N PRO A 145 20.13 10.29 -9.02
CA PRO A 145 20.71 11.52 -9.51
C PRO A 145 20.70 12.60 -8.43
N ALA A 146 21.73 13.46 -8.43
CA ALA A 146 21.73 14.63 -7.56
C ALA A 146 20.51 15.53 -7.83
N GLY A 147 19.86 15.97 -6.75
CA GLY A 147 18.69 16.83 -6.75
C GLY A 147 17.58 16.35 -5.80
N ALA A 148 16.39 16.94 -5.96
CA ALA A 148 15.24 16.61 -5.15
C ALA A 148 14.73 15.20 -5.46
N THR A 149 14.96 14.27 -4.53
CA THR A 149 14.47 12.89 -4.61
C THR A 149 13.25 12.73 -3.72
N ARG A 150 12.17 12.20 -4.27
CA ARG A 150 10.95 11.88 -3.52
C ARG A 150 10.93 10.40 -3.16
N ILE A 151 10.57 10.10 -1.91
CA ILE A 151 10.40 8.73 -1.42
C ILE A 151 8.97 8.60 -0.93
N GLU A 152 8.22 7.68 -1.53
CA GLU A 152 6.83 7.38 -1.18
C GLU A 152 6.79 5.97 -0.58
N VAL A 153 6.16 5.83 0.58
CA VAL A 153 6.13 4.58 1.36
C VAL A 153 4.69 4.18 1.63
N TRP A 154 4.40 2.91 1.37
CA TRP A 154 3.08 2.31 1.48
C TRP A 154 3.15 1.02 2.27
N LYS A 155 2.14 0.77 3.10
CA LYS A 155 1.95 -0.51 3.81
C LYS A 155 0.46 -0.85 3.89
N GLY A 156 -0.02 -1.60 2.92
CA GLY A 156 -1.42 -2.02 2.87
C GLY A 156 -2.43 -0.87 2.95
N MET A 157 -3.62 -1.20 3.45
CA MET A 157 -4.71 -0.24 3.69
C MET A 157 -4.83 0.18 5.15
N GLU A 158 -4.08 -0.46 6.06
CA GLU A 158 -4.15 -0.16 7.50
C GLU A 158 -3.25 1.02 7.90
N TYR A 159 -2.20 1.31 7.13
CA TYR A 159 -1.28 2.40 7.39
C TYR A 159 -1.55 3.60 6.48
N HIS A 160 -1.34 4.78 7.01
CA HIS A 160 -1.30 6.00 6.22
C HIS A 160 -0.06 5.99 5.30
N PRO A 161 -0.22 6.21 3.99
CA PRO A 161 0.91 6.41 3.09
C PRO A 161 1.72 7.65 3.47
N GLU A 162 3.05 7.55 3.38
CA GLU A 162 3.95 8.66 3.72
C GLU A 162 4.81 9.03 2.53
N ALA A 163 5.07 10.33 2.33
CA ALA A 163 5.94 10.82 1.29
C ALA A 163 6.88 11.90 1.83
N ILE A 164 8.18 11.75 1.54
CA ILE A 164 9.20 12.74 1.90
C ILE A 164 9.99 13.16 0.67
N THR A 165 10.59 14.35 0.72
CA THR A 165 11.54 14.82 -0.29
C THR A 165 12.90 15.08 0.36
N ILE A 166 13.94 14.57 -0.26
CA ILE A 166 15.33 14.67 0.19
C ILE A 166 16.12 15.41 -0.87
N ASP A 167 16.87 16.44 -0.46
CA ASP A 167 17.89 17.08 -1.30
C ASP A 167 19.14 16.19 -1.36
N ALA A 168 19.24 15.35 -2.39
CA ALA A 168 20.32 14.42 -2.59
C ALA A 168 21.48 15.11 -3.31
N ARG A 169 22.65 15.21 -2.68
CA ARG A 169 23.81 15.91 -3.27
C ARG A 169 24.78 14.91 -3.88
N ALA A 170 25.34 15.28 -5.02
CA ALA A 170 26.29 14.46 -5.75
C ALA A 170 27.44 14.00 -4.82
N ASN A 171 27.76 12.71 -4.87
CA ASN A 171 28.85 12.09 -4.10
C ASN A 171 28.66 12.17 -2.57
N GLU A 172 27.43 12.38 -2.08
CA GLU A 172 27.09 12.39 -0.66
C GLU A 172 26.18 11.21 -0.31
N THR A 173 26.33 10.68 0.92
CA THR A 173 25.35 9.77 1.53
C THR A 173 24.45 10.52 2.51
N ARG A 174 23.16 10.59 2.22
CA ARG A 174 22.14 11.12 3.14
C ARG A 174 21.46 9.99 3.90
N LYS A 175 21.16 10.23 5.17
CA LYS A 175 20.31 9.33 5.97
C LYS A 175 18.92 9.92 6.09
N ALA A 176 17.91 9.08 6.00
CA ALA A 176 16.51 9.47 6.20
C ALA A 176 15.76 8.41 7.00
N THR A 177 14.82 8.87 7.81
CA THR A 177 13.87 8.03 8.52
C THR A 177 12.45 8.41 8.11
N VAL A 178 11.63 7.42 7.77
CA VAL A 178 10.20 7.60 7.51
C VAL A 178 9.42 6.85 8.59
N GLU A 179 8.48 7.52 9.24
CA GLU A 179 7.62 6.90 10.25
C GLU A 179 6.24 6.62 9.66
N LEU A 180 5.85 5.35 9.55
CA LEU A 180 4.52 4.97 9.11
C LEU A 180 3.54 4.99 10.29
N LYS A 181 2.39 5.62 10.08
CA LYS A 181 1.31 5.71 11.06
C LYS A 181 0.27 4.61 10.82
N HIS A 182 0.07 3.73 11.80
CA HIS A 182 -1.01 2.72 11.79
C HIS A 182 -2.35 3.40 12.09
N THR A 183 -3.14 3.70 11.05
CA THR A 183 -4.39 4.46 11.18
C THR A 183 -5.61 3.59 11.44
N LEU A 184 -5.59 2.33 10.99
CA LEU A 184 -6.70 1.40 11.15
C LEU A 184 -6.20 0.08 11.74
N LYS A 185 -6.52 -0.21 13.00
CA LYS A 185 -6.07 -1.42 13.72
C LYS A 185 -7.02 -2.60 13.47
N MET A 186 -7.10 -3.07 12.23
CA MET A 186 -8.08 -4.08 11.80
C MET A 186 -7.89 -5.43 12.50
N HIS A 187 -6.66 -5.76 12.91
CA HIS A 187 -6.36 -6.93 13.72
C HIS A 187 -7.12 -6.97 15.06
N GLN A 188 -7.47 -5.81 15.64
CA GLN A 188 -8.28 -5.75 16.88
C GLN A 188 -9.73 -6.19 16.62
N LEU A 189 -10.15 -6.20 15.36
CA LEU A 189 -11.45 -6.66 14.89
C LEU A 189 -11.39 -8.08 14.29
N ASN A 190 -10.27 -8.79 14.45
CA ASN A 190 -9.98 -10.11 13.86
C ASN A 190 -9.94 -10.12 12.32
N TYR A 191 -9.70 -8.98 11.69
CA TYR A 191 -9.35 -8.90 10.27
C TYR A 191 -7.83 -8.82 10.13
N PHE A 192 -7.28 -9.66 9.27
CA PHE A 192 -5.84 -9.72 9.03
C PHE A 192 -5.57 -9.45 7.55
N GLY A 193 -4.60 -8.58 7.26
CA GLY A 193 -4.09 -8.38 5.91
C GLY A 193 -3.54 -9.69 5.35
N GLY A 194 -3.77 -9.92 4.06
CA GLY A 194 -3.27 -11.07 3.33
C GLY A 194 -2.92 -10.68 1.90
N ASP A 195 -1.86 -11.29 1.37
CA ASP A 195 -1.43 -11.09 -0.01
C ASP A 195 -2.40 -11.80 -0.97
N THR A 196 -2.82 -11.08 -2.01
CA THR A 196 -3.75 -11.59 -3.04
C THR A 196 -3.13 -11.70 -4.42
N HIS A 197 -1.87 -11.28 -4.64
CA HIS A 197 -1.37 -11.15 -6.00
C HIS A 197 0.13 -11.37 -6.24
N ILE A 198 0.96 -11.63 -5.23
CA ILE A 198 2.39 -11.92 -5.50
C ILE A 198 2.57 -13.41 -5.78
N HIS A 199 3.26 -13.75 -6.87
CA HIS A 199 3.63 -15.12 -7.17
C HIS A 199 4.94 -15.46 -6.46
N PHE A 200 4.93 -16.49 -5.63
CA PHE A 200 6.10 -16.97 -4.90
C PHE A 200 6.33 -18.46 -5.16
N PHE A 201 7.61 -18.82 -5.26
CA PHE A 201 8.02 -20.21 -5.14
C PHE A 201 7.98 -20.62 -3.66
N ARG A 202 7.85 -21.93 -3.39
CA ARG A 202 7.90 -22.53 -2.04
C ARG A 202 8.73 -23.80 -2.07
N ARG A 203 9.96 -23.69 -2.56
CA ARG A 203 10.83 -24.86 -2.78
C ARG A 203 11.69 -25.19 -1.57
N ASN A 204 11.96 -24.19 -0.73
CA ASN A 204 12.83 -24.27 0.44
C ASN A 204 12.47 -23.19 1.47
N GLU A 205 13.16 -23.20 2.62
CA GLU A 205 12.93 -22.25 3.72
C GLU A 205 13.20 -20.79 3.33
N GLU A 206 14.13 -20.55 2.39
CA GLU A 206 14.45 -19.20 1.91
C GLU A 206 13.28 -18.62 1.10
N ASP A 207 12.72 -19.40 0.18
CA ASP A 207 11.53 -19.05 -0.59
C ASP A 207 10.35 -18.72 0.36
N ASP A 208 10.14 -19.52 1.41
CA ASP A 208 9.08 -19.28 2.40
C ASP A 208 9.34 -18.02 3.23
N ALA A 209 10.59 -17.76 3.63
CA ALA A 209 10.96 -16.53 4.32
C ALA A 209 10.69 -15.29 3.45
N ARG A 210 11.03 -15.34 2.16
CA ARG A 210 10.73 -14.26 1.21
C ARG A 210 9.23 -14.06 1.02
N ALA A 211 8.44 -15.14 0.96
CA ALA A 211 7.00 -15.04 0.91
C ALA A 211 6.42 -14.32 2.15
N LEU A 212 6.93 -14.64 3.35
CA LEU A 212 6.51 -13.97 4.59
C LEU A 212 6.93 -12.50 4.64
N ASP A 213 8.12 -12.15 4.13
CA ASP A 213 8.57 -10.76 4.02
C ASP A 213 7.64 -9.95 3.10
N LEU A 214 7.23 -10.52 1.97
CA LEU A 214 6.32 -9.89 1.01
C LEU A 214 4.91 -9.70 1.58
N VAL A 215 4.36 -10.73 2.23
CA VAL A 215 3.08 -10.64 2.93
C VAL A 215 3.15 -9.56 4.02
N SER A 216 4.28 -9.44 4.71
CA SER A 216 4.48 -8.43 5.75
C SER A 216 4.64 -7.01 5.19
N ALA A 217 4.91 -6.85 3.90
CA ALA A 217 5.08 -5.55 3.25
C ALA A 217 3.75 -4.92 2.81
N GLU A 218 2.69 -5.73 2.71
CA GLU A 218 1.30 -5.30 2.55
C GLU A 218 0.60 -5.15 3.92
#